data_AF-A0A5J4KK14-F1
#
_entry.id   AF-A0A5J4KK14-F1
#
_cell.length_a   1.000
_cell.length_b   1.000
_cell.length_c   1.000
_cell.angle_alpha   90.00
_cell.angle_beta   90.00
_cell.angle_gamma   90.00
#
_symmetry.space_group_name_H-M   'P 1'
#
loop_
_entity.id
_entity.type
_entity.pdbx_description
1 polymer ?
#
loop_
_entity_poly.entity_id
_entity_poly.type
_entity_poly.pdbx_seq_one_letter_code
_entity_poly.pdbx_strand_id
1 'polypeptide(L)'
;MIAHVLHLSQPVAGAWIGGSIDTSAAVAASGAIAGNVALVYATSVKLVQSAFIGLVAFLLTIYWITRVEKGSTRERPAVSEIFTRFPKFVIGFIVASIVVTLLASNHLLGSSLHTTAIYADITSLRVWFFTLAFVSIGLSFKVAGLREAGWRPVVVFGLGVRWRLEIAYEAVHCLINNLTHSCKRQVRNDHHQIHLKALEGFFPNKKRDEEYGEEPAFFY
;
A
#
# COMPACT_ATOMS: atom_id res chain seq x y z
N MET A 1 -16.88 4.31 -2.64
CA MET A 1 -18.24 3.72 -2.56
C MET A 1 -18.21 2.22 -2.22
N ILE A 2 -17.36 1.38 -2.82
CA ILE A 2 -17.25 -0.05 -2.46
C ILE A 2 -16.85 -0.30 -0.98
N ALA A 3 -15.96 0.51 -0.40
CA ALA A 3 -15.58 0.35 1.02
C ALA A 3 -16.75 0.57 2.01
N HIS A 4 -17.68 1.49 1.68
CA HIS A 4 -18.90 1.69 2.46
C HIS A 4 -19.89 0.53 2.27
N VAL A 5 -19.97 -0.04 1.07
CA VAL A 5 -20.79 -1.22 0.75
C VAL A 5 -20.26 -2.49 1.43
N LEU A 6 -18.94 -2.56 1.68
CA LEU A 6 -18.28 -3.70 2.33
C LEU A 6 -18.04 -3.49 3.84
N HIS A 7 -18.56 -2.42 4.45
CA HIS A 7 -18.34 -2.06 5.87
C HIS A 7 -16.86 -2.06 6.30
N LEU A 8 -15.94 -1.73 5.38
CA LEU A 8 -14.51 -1.71 5.66
C LEU A 8 -14.15 -0.47 6.49
N SER A 9 -13.37 -0.67 7.55
CA SER A 9 -12.82 0.45 8.32
C SER A 9 -11.89 1.29 7.43
N GLN A 10 -11.88 2.61 7.65
CA GLN A 10 -11.07 3.53 6.84
C GLN A 10 -9.58 3.15 6.74
N PRO A 11 -8.92 2.60 7.78
CA PRO A 11 -7.55 2.11 7.67
C PRO A 11 -7.37 0.97 6.65
N VAL A 12 -8.29 -0.01 6.65
CA VAL A 12 -8.21 -1.16 5.73
C VAL A 12 -8.54 -0.73 4.31
N ALA A 13 -9.55 0.12 4.14
CA ALA A 13 -9.88 0.72 2.85
C ALA A 13 -8.70 1.54 2.30
N GLY A 14 -8.04 2.33 3.14
CA GLY A 14 -6.85 3.09 2.78
C GLY A 14 -5.69 2.18 2.34
N ALA A 15 -5.36 1.16 3.13
CA ALA A 15 -4.31 0.21 2.78
C ALA A 15 -4.59 -0.50 1.44
N TRP A 16 -5.84 -0.88 1.19
CA TRP A 16 -6.25 -1.52 -0.07
C TRP A 16 -6.13 -0.58 -1.28
N ILE A 17 -6.55 0.68 -1.12
CA ILE A 17 -6.41 1.73 -2.16
C ILE A 17 -4.92 1.98 -2.46
N GLY A 18 -4.11 2.18 -1.42
CA GLY A 18 -2.67 2.42 -1.55
C GLY A 18 -1.91 1.24 -2.17
N GLY A 19 -2.38 0.02 -1.90
CA GLY A 19 -1.79 -1.21 -2.43
C GLY A 19 -2.14 -1.52 -3.88
N SER A 20 -3.35 -1.16 -4.31
CA SER A 20 -3.91 -1.57 -5.62
C SER A 20 -3.69 -0.53 -6.73
N ILE A 21 -3.49 0.74 -6.39
CA ILE A 21 -3.32 1.81 -7.37
C ILE A 21 -1.83 2.09 -7.58
N ASP A 22 -1.37 1.92 -8.82
CA ASP A 22 0.04 2.08 -9.17
C ASP A 22 0.52 3.53 -9.22
N THR A 23 -0.40 4.50 -9.32
CA THR A 23 -0.10 5.92 -9.49
C THR A 23 -0.41 6.74 -8.23
N SER A 24 0.58 7.44 -7.68
CA SER A 24 0.45 8.21 -6.42
C SER A 24 -0.64 9.29 -6.48
N ALA A 25 -0.83 9.96 -7.62
CA ALA A 25 -1.88 10.97 -7.78
C ALA A 25 -3.29 10.37 -7.66
N ALA A 26 -3.55 9.22 -8.28
CA ALA A 26 -4.84 8.53 -8.17
C ALA A 26 -5.04 7.90 -6.79
N VAL A 27 -3.98 7.43 -6.10
CA VAL A 27 -4.04 7.01 -4.70
C VAL A 27 -4.49 8.16 -3.81
N ALA A 28 -3.87 9.34 -3.96
CA ALA A 28 -4.21 10.51 -3.17
C ALA A 28 -5.65 10.99 -3.44
N ALA A 29 -6.07 11.05 -4.71
CA ALA A 29 -7.45 11.41 -5.06
C ALA A 29 -8.46 10.40 -4.51
N SER A 30 -8.22 9.10 -4.69
CA SER A 30 -9.12 8.04 -4.22
C SER A 30 -9.17 7.96 -2.69
N GLY A 31 -8.02 8.14 -2.03
CA GLY A 31 -7.91 8.20 -0.58
C GLY A 31 -8.65 9.39 0.00
N ALA A 32 -8.53 10.58 -0.60
CA ALA A 32 -9.25 11.78 -0.18
C ALA A 32 -10.77 11.60 -0.29
N ILE A 33 -11.24 10.95 -1.36
CA ILE A 33 -12.67 10.60 -1.54
C ILE A 33 -13.12 9.55 -0.51
N ALA A 34 -12.23 8.63 -0.09
CA ALA A 34 -12.53 7.59 0.90
C ALA A 34 -12.54 8.11 2.36
N GLY A 35 -11.83 9.21 2.63
CA GLY A 35 -11.78 9.89 3.93
C GLY A 35 -10.35 10.22 4.37
N ASN A 36 -10.21 11.18 5.29
CA ASN A 36 -8.90 11.65 5.75
C ASN A 36 -8.03 10.55 6.36
N VAL A 37 -8.64 9.64 7.14
CA VAL A 37 -7.91 8.50 7.72
C VAL A 37 -7.47 7.57 6.60
N ALA A 38 -8.37 7.22 5.68
CA ALA A 38 -8.05 6.36 4.53
C ALA A 38 -6.94 6.96 3.64
N LEU A 39 -6.91 8.28 3.43
CA LEU A 39 -5.87 8.97 2.68
C LEU A 39 -4.48 8.78 3.29
N VAL A 40 -4.35 8.93 4.62
CA VAL A 40 -3.07 8.75 5.31
C VAL A 40 -2.59 7.30 5.14
N TYR A 41 -3.45 6.31 5.39
CA TYR A 41 -3.07 4.91 5.23
C TYR A 41 -2.73 4.56 3.76
N ALA A 42 -3.51 5.06 2.80
CA ALA A 42 -3.30 4.81 1.38
C ALA A 42 -1.96 5.39 0.91
N THR A 43 -1.65 6.62 1.30
CA THR A 43 -0.38 7.27 0.93
C THR A 43 0.80 6.61 1.64
N SER A 44 0.70 6.23 2.91
CA SER A 44 1.76 5.50 3.61
C SER A 44 2.09 4.17 2.95
N VAL A 45 1.10 3.33 2.64
CA VAL A 45 1.33 2.06 1.93
C VAL A 45 2.02 2.31 0.59
N LYS A 46 1.59 3.35 -0.13
CA LYS A 46 2.17 3.68 -1.44
C LYS A 46 3.63 4.12 -1.34
N LEU A 47 3.97 4.90 -0.31
CA LEU A 47 5.35 5.32 -0.04
C LEU A 47 6.24 4.13 0.28
N VAL A 48 5.76 3.17 1.06
CA VAL A 48 6.50 1.94 1.37
C VAL A 48 6.77 1.16 0.08
N GLN A 49 5.76 0.92 -0.77
CA GLN A 49 5.98 0.24 -2.05
C GLN A 49 7.03 0.95 -2.93
N SER A 50 6.92 2.28 -3.02
CA SER A 50 7.85 3.09 -3.81
C SER A 50 9.29 3.00 -3.29
N ALA A 51 9.46 2.92 -1.97
CA ALA A 51 10.77 2.70 -1.35
C ALA A 51 11.30 1.27 -1.56
N PHE A 52 10.43 0.26 -1.46
CA PHE A 52 10.80 -1.15 -1.63
C PHE A 52 11.27 -1.48 -3.05
N ILE A 53 10.66 -0.87 -4.08
CA ILE A 53 11.13 -1.05 -5.47
C ILE A 53 12.59 -0.59 -5.61
N GLY A 54 12.94 0.57 -5.01
CA GLY A 54 14.32 1.05 -4.99
C GLY A 54 15.26 0.13 -4.22
N LEU A 55 14.81 -0.40 -3.08
CA LEU A 55 15.60 -1.35 -2.28
C LEU A 55 15.84 -2.67 -3.01
N VAL A 56 14.82 -3.26 -3.64
CA VAL A 56 14.95 -4.51 -4.39
C VAL A 56 15.87 -4.33 -5.60
N ALA A 57 15.75 -3.23 -6.33
CA ALA A 57 16.65 -2.91 -7.43
C ALA A 57 18.12 -2.80 -6.97
N PHE A 58 18.35 -2.21 -5.79
CA PHE A 58 19.68 -2.15 -5.18
C PHE A 58 20.22 -3.54 -4.80
N LEU A 59 19.39 -4.38 -4.15
CA LEU A 59 19.77 -5.75 -3.82
C LEU A 59 20.08 -6.59 -5.07
N LEU A 60 19.29 -6.42 -6.14
CA LEU A 60 19.56 -7.06 -7.43
C LEU A 60 20.88 -6.58 -8.04
N THR A 61 21.19 -5.29 -7.94
CA THR A 61 22.47 -4.74 -8.42
C THR A 61 23.65 -5.36 -7.65
N ILE A 62 23.57 -5.45 -6.32
CA ILE A 62 24.59 -6.13 -5.52
C ILE A 62 24.67 -7.60 -5.90
N TYR A 63 23.54 -8.29 -6.04
CA TYR A 63 23.52 -9.69 -6.43
C TYR A 63 24.21 -9.90 -7.78
N TRP A 64 23.92 -9.05 -8.78
CA TRP A 64 24.52 -9.14 -10.11
C TRP A 64 26.04 -8.94 -10.05
N ILE A 65 26.50 -7.87 -9.39
CA ILE A 65 27.93 -7.55 -9.26
C ILE A 65 28.68 -8.63 -8.46
N THR A 66 28.06 -9.18 -7.41
CA THR A 66 28.74 -10.10 -6.47
C THR A 66 28.60 -11.57 -6.82
N ARG A 67 27.63 -11.98 -7.63
CA ARG A 67 27.38 -13.40 -7.98
C ARG A 67 27.42 -13.68 -9.48
N VAL A 68 26.94 -12.77 -10.32
CA VAL A 68 26.87 -12.99 -11.78
C VAL A 68 28.17 -12.57 -12.47
N GLU A 69 28.78 -11.45 -12.07
CA GLU A 69 30.02 -10.93 -12.70
C GLU A 69 31.32 -11.52 -12.13
N LYS A 70 31.25 -12.42 -11.15
CA LYS A 70 32.45 -13.09 -10.60
C LYS A 70 33.21 -13.97 -11.59
N GLY A 71 32.66 -14.22 -12.79
CA GLY A 71 33.19 -15.21 -13.74
C GLY A 71 34.03 -14.67 -14.91
N SER A 72 34.05 -13.36 -15.21
CA SER A 72 34.56 -12.90 -16.52
C SER A 72 35.85 -12.06 -16.51
N THR A 73 36.18 -11.30 -15.45
CA THR A 73 37.43 -10.52 -15.45
C THR A 73 37.98 -10.35 -14.04
N ARG A 74 39.29 -10.59 -13.86
CA ARG A 74 40.05 -10.58 -12.60
C ARG A 74 40.29 -9.17 -12.05
N GLU A 75 39.33 -8.27 -12.17
CA GLU A 75 39.40 -6.92 -11.61
C GLU A 75 38.36 -6.83 -10.49
N ARG A 76 38.83 -6.63 -9.26
CA ARG A 76 37.99 -6.68 -8.05
C ARG A 76 36.80 -5.75 -8.25
N PRO A 77 35.55 -6.19 -8.02
CA PRO A 77 34.39 -5.31 -8.13
C PRO A 77 34.61 -4.15 -7.17
N ALA A 78 34.84 -2.97 -7.73
CA ALA A 78 35.22 -1.81 -6.96
C ALA A 78 34.03 -1.46 -6.07
N VAL A 79 34.25 -1.44 -4.75
CA VAL A 79 33.25 -0.98 -3.78
C VAL A 79 32.71 0.41 -4.18
N SER A 80 33.50 1.22 -4.91
CA SER A 80 33.07 2.49 -5.49
C SER A 80 31.93 2.39 -6.53
N GLU A 81 31.81 1.29 -7.27
CA GLU A 81 30.74 1.10 -8.26
C GLU A 81 29.39 0.88 -7.57
N ILE A 82 29.40 0.18 -6.43
CA ILE A 82 28.21 0.01 -5.57
C ILE A 82 27.77 1.37 -5.01
N PHE A 83 28.71 2.20 -4.55
CA PHE A 83 28.41 3.54 -4.01
C PHE A 83 27.98 4.57 -5.07
N THR A 84 28.31 4.38 -6.35
CA THR A 84 27.87 5.26 -7.44
C THR A 84 26.46 4.93 -7.91
N ARG A 85 26.05 3.66 -7.87
CA ARG A 85 24.66 3.26 -8.17
C ARG A 85 23.71 3.41 -6.99
N PHE A 86 24.24 3.44 -5.77
CA PHE A 86 23.43 3.62 -4.58
C PHE A 86 22.76 5.01 -4.56
N PRO A 87 21.44 5.09 -4.29
CA PRO A 87 20.75 6.36 -4.11
C PRO A 87 21.27 7.09 -2.87
N LYS A 88 22.28 7.97 -3.05
CA LYS A 88 22.97 8.70 -1.97
C LYS A 88 22.04 9.53 -1.07
N PHE A 89 20.83 9.89 -1.55
CA PHE A 89 19.81 10.57 -0.75
C PHE A 89 19.35 9.75 0.47
N VAL A 90 19.40 8.41 0.39
CA VAL A 90 18.99 7.51 1.46
C VAL A 90 19.92 7.62 2.68
N ILE A 91 21.24 7.79 2.45
CA ILE A 91 22.20 8.03 3.55
C ILE A 91 21.87 9.34 4.25
N GLY A 92 21.58 10.40 3.48
CA GLY A 92 21.15 11.68 4.04
C GLY A 92 19.88 11.55 4.87
N PHE A 93 18.89 10.77 4.40
CA PHE A 93 17.67 10.48 5.15
C PHE A 93 17.93 9.72 6.46
N ILE A 94 18.80 8.71 6.45
CA ILE A 94 19.16 7.93 7.64
C ILE A 94 19.92 8.80 8.64
N VAL A 95 20.92 9.58 8.19
CA VAL A 95 21.67 10.50 9.05
C VAL A 95 20.73 11.54 9.65
N ALA A 96 19.86 12.15 8.85
CA ALA A 96 18.86 13.10 9.36
C ALA A 96 17.90 12.44 10.37
N SER A 97 17.46 11.21 10.12
CA SER A 97 16.61 10.45 11.05
C SER A 97 17.33 10.19 12.37
N ILE A 98 18.60 9.77 12.35
CA ILE A 98 19.39 9.54 13.56
C ILE A 98 19.59 10.84 14.31
N VAL A 99 19.97 11.92 13.62
CA VAL A 99 20.13 13.25 14.23
C VAL A 99 18.83 13.69 14.91
N VAL A 100 17.68 13.62 14.22
CA VAL A 100 16.38 13.97 14.80
C VAL A 100 16.04 13.09 15.99
N THR A 101 16.28 11.77 15.91
CA THR A 101 16.05 10.84 17.01
C THR A 101 16.93 11.14 18.23
N LEU A 102 18.23 11.40 18.03
CA LEU A 102 19.17 11.74 19.11
C LEU A 102 18.84 13.09 19.74
N LEU A 103 18.44 14.05 18.91
CA LEU A 103 18.00 15.37 19.35
C LEU A 103 16.71 15.29 20.18
N ALA A 104 15.78 14.40 19.80
CA ALA A 104 14.56 14.12 20.55
C ALA A 104 14.83 13.36 21.86
N SER A 105 15.76 12.40 21.86
CA SER A 105 16.06 11.55 23.03
C SER A 105 16.85 12.26 24.12
N ASN A 106 17.73 13.21 23.74
CA ASN A 106 18.59 13.90 24.70
C ASN A 106 17.90 15.08 25.40
N HIS A 107 16.60 15.34 25.15
CA HIS A 107 15.86 16.52 25.62
C HIS A 107 16.57 17.88 25.35
N LEU A 108 17.62 17.90 24.52
CA LEU A 108 18.33 19.11 24.06
C LEU A 108 17.40 19.99 23.23
N LEU A 109 16.52 19.35 22.47
CA LEU A 109 15.22 19.89 22.16
C LEU A 109 14.28 19.26 23.17
N GLY A 110 13.90 19.99 24.21
CA GLY A 110 12.95 19.52 25.22
C GLY A 110 11.61 19.19 24.57
N SER A 111 10.53 19.30 25.33
CA SER A 111 9.15 19.37 24.80
C SER A 111 8.93 20.38 23.64
N SER A 112 9.96 21.12 23.22
CA SER A 112 10.04 22.03 22.07
C SER A 112 10.03 21.38 20.68
N LEU A 113 10.33 20.09 20.50
CA LEU A 113 9.98 19.47 19.22
C LEU A 113 8.47 19.58 19.02
N HIS A 114 7.67 19.17 20.02
CA HIS A 114 6.23 19.39 20.06
C HIS A 114 5.77 20.85 20.23
N THR A 115 6.67 21.84 20.32
CA THR A 115 6.22 23.23 20.15
C THR A 115 5.86 23.44 18.70
N THR A 116 4.59 23.75 18.47
CA THR A 116 3.93 23.93 17.18
C THR A 116 4.70 24.84 16.21
N ALA A 117 5.53 25.77 16.71
CA ALA A 117 6.31 26.70 15.89
C ALA A 117 7.35 26.00 14.99
N ILE A 118 8.26 25.18 15.56
CA ILE A 118 9.34 24.56 14.77
C ILE A 118 8.76 23.57 13.75
N TYR A 119 7.76 22.77 14.13
CA TYR A 119 7.11 21.86 13.20
C TYR A 119 6.35 22.59 12.08
N ALA A 120 5.70 23.72 12.38
CA ALA A 120 5.02 24.53 11.38
C ALA A 120 6.01 25.14 10.38
N ASP A 121 7.16 25.62 10.86
CA ASP A 121 8.21 26.20 10.01
C ASP A 121 8.83 25.15 9.09
N ILE A 122 9.17 23.96 9.61
CA ILE A 122 9.69 22.84 8.82
C ILE A 122 8.67 22.39 7.78
N THR A 123 7.39 22.34 8.14
CA THR A 123 6.31 21.97 7.22
C THR A 123 6.13 23.01 6.11
N SER A 124 6.20 24.29 6.45
CA SER A 124 6.12 25.38 5.48
C SER A 124 7.30 25.37 4.51
N LEU A 125 8.53 25.20 5.03
CA LEU A 125 9.74 25.05 4.20
C LEU A 125 9.64 23.84 3.27
N ARG A 126 9.11 22.71 3.76
CA ARG A 126 8.87 21.52 2.94
C ARG A 126 7.95 21.82 1.75
N VAL A 127 6.84 22.54 1.97
CA VAL A 127 5.91 22.93 0.90
C VAL A 127 6.57 23.86 -0.10
N TRP A 128 7.35 24.85 0.37
CA TRP A 128 8.11 25.74 -0.50
C TRP A 128 9.14 24.99 -1.36
N PHE A 129 9.95 24.12 -0.75
CA PHE A 129 10.94 23.32 -1.48
C PHE A 129 10.27 22.37 -2.48
N PHE A 130 9.16 21.72 -2.13
CA PHE A 130 8.43 20.88 -3.08
C PHE A 130 7.84 21.70 -4.23
N THR A 131 7.28 22.87 -3.93
CA THR A 131 6.74 23.76 -4.97
C THR A 131 7.83 24.21 -5.94
N LEU A 132 8.97 24.67 -5.42
CA LEU A 132 10.13 25.04 -6.24
C LEU A 132 10.68 23.87 -7.05
N ALA A 133 10.72 22.66 -6.48
CA ALA A 133 11.14 21.45 -7.19
C ALA A 133 10.18 21.12 -8.34
N PHE A 134 8.87 21.16 -8.14
CA PHE A 134 7.89 20.94 -9.20
C PHE A 134 7.96 22.01 -10.29
N VAL A 135 8.18 23.28 -9.92
CA VAL A 135 8.41 24.36 -10.89
C VAL A 135 9.67 24.10 -11.71
N SER A 136 10.77 23.69 -11.07
CA SER A 136 12.03 23.35 -11.75
C SER A 136 11.88 22.15 -12.71
N ILE A 137 11.15 21.11 -12.30
CA ILE A 137 10.81 19.96 -13.16
C ILE A 137 9.98 20.43 -14.36
N GLY A 138 9.00 21.30 -14.14
CA GLY A 138 8.18 21.90 -15.21
C GLY A 138 8.98 22.74 -16.19
N LEU A 139 9.93 23.56 -15.71
CA LEU A 139 10.81 24.37 -16.55
C LEU A 139 11.85 23.53 -17.31
N SER A 140 12.29 22.41 -16.74
CA SER A 140 13.18 21.45 -17.40
C SER A 140 12.48 20.62 -18.47
N PHE A 141 11.15 20.63 -18.49
CA PHE A 141 10.35 19.88 -19.46
C PHE A 141 10.40 20.54 -20.84
N LYS A 142 11.10 19.90 -21.78
CA LYS A 142 11.21 20.37 -23.17
C LYS A 142 9.95 20.03 -23.96
N VAL A 143 9.10 21.04 -24.19
CA VAL A 143 7.88 20.92 -25.00
C VAL A 143 8.17 20.47 -26.44
N ALA A 144 9.36 20.80 -26.98
CA ALA A 144 9.79 20.34 -28.30
C ALA A 144 9.87 18.81 -28.41
N GLY A 145 10.44 18.13 -27.41
CA GLY A 145 10.52 16.66 -27.39
C GLY A 145 9.13 16.00 -27.27
N LEU A 146 8.16 16.67 -26.65
CA LEU A 146 6.77 16.21 -26.62
C LEU A 146 6.09 16.34 -27.99
N ARG A 147 6.38 17.41 -28.74
CA ARG A 147 5.86 17.59 -30.11
C ARG A 147 6.44 16.55 -31.06
N GLU A 148 7.72 16.20 -30.92
CA GLU A 148 8.39 15.14 -31.69
C GLU A 148 7.87 13.74 -31.34
N ALA A 149 7.60 13.47 -30.06
CA ALA A 149 7.00 12.20 -29.62
C ALA A 149 5.56 12.01 -30.15
N GLY A 150 4.86 13.10 -30.43
CA GLY A 150 3.55 13.10 -31.07
C GLY A 150 2.43 12.48 -30.21
N TRP A 151 1.33 12.08 -30.86
CA TRP A 151 0.14 11.56 -30.18
C TRP A 151 0.24 10.10 -29.74
N ARG A 152 1.20 9.33 -30.31
CA ARG A 152 1.34 7.88 -30.08
C ARG A 152 1.50 7.48 -28.60
N PRO A 153 2.34 8.15 -27.78
CA PRO A 153 2.48 7.81 -26.36
C PRO A 153 1.19 8.02 -25.58
N VAL A 154 0.43 9.07 -25.92
CA VAL A 154 -0.85 9.39 -25.27
C VAL A 154 -1.88 8.30 -25.55
N VAL A 155 -1.92 7.79 -26.78
CA VAL A 155 -2.83 6.70 -27.17
C VAL A 155 -2.45 5.40 -26.46
N VAL A 156 -1.17 5.06 -26.42
CA VAL A 156 -0.70 3.85 -25.74
C VAL A 156 -1.02 3.92 -24.25
N PHE A 157 -0.80 5.06 -23.61
CA PHE A 157 -1.22 5.29 -22.23
C PHE A 157 -2.74 5.19 -22.07
N GLY A 158 -3.51 5.84 -22.94
CA GLY A 158 -4.97 5.82 -22.91
C GLY A 158 -5.54 4.41 -23.07
N LEU A 159 -5.01 3.62 -24.00
CA LEU A 159 -5.37 2.22 -24.20
C LEU A 159 -4.98 1.36 -22.99
N GLY A 160 -3.80 1.58 -22.42
CA GLY A 160 -3.36 0.89 -21.19
C GLY A 160 -4.26 1.19 -20.00
N VAL A 161 -4.69 2.45 -19.84
CA VAL A 161 -5.64 2.86 -18.80
C VAL A 161 -7.02 2.22 -19.04
N ARG A 162 -7.51 2.24 -20.29
CA ARG A 162 -8.77 1.59 -20.68
C ARG A 162 -8.74 0.11 -20.34
N TRP A 163 -7.68 -0.60 -20.75
CA TRP A 163 -7.50 -2.03 -20.50
C TRP A 163 -7.49 -2.35 -19.01
N ARG A 164 -6.77 -1.56 -18.20
CA ARG A 164 -6.76 -1.72 -16.74
C ARG A 164 -8.16 -1.52 -16.13
N LEU A 165 -8.93 -0.57 -16.65
CA LEU A 165 -10.30 -0.33 -16.21
C LEU A 165 -11.21 -1.52 -16.54
N GLU A 166 -11.06 -2.10 -17.72
CA GLU A 166 -11.86 -3.23 -18.20
C GLU A 166 -11.67 -4.46 -17.30
N ILE A 167 -10.41 -4.83 -17.02
CA ILE A 167 -10.10 -5.95 -16.11
C ILE A 167 -10.67 -5.69 -14.71
N ALA A 168 -10.52 -4.47 -14.20
CA ALA A 168 -11.05 -4.12 -12.89
C ALA A 168 -12.59 -4.23 -12.84
N TYR A 169 -13.28 -3.81 -13.91
CA TYR A 169 -14.73 -3.92 -14.02
C TYR A 169 -15.19 -5.38 -14.02
N GLU A 170 -14.58 -6.22 -14.86
CA GLU A 170 -14.92 -7.65 -14.94
C GLU A 170 -14.67 -8.40 -13.63
N ALA A 171 -13.54 -8.11 -12.97
CA ALA A 171 -13.23 -8.70 -11.66
C ALA A 171 -14.27 -8.32 -10.59
N VAL A 172 -14.71 -7.06 -10.57
CA VAL A 172 -15.76 -6.59 -9.64
C VAL A 172 -17.10 -7.23 -9.95
N HIS A 173 -17.47 -7.34 -11.23
CA HIS A 173 -18.72 -7.99 -11.64
C HIS A 173 -18.73 -9.47 -11.23
N CYS A 174 -17.63 -10.18 -11.44
CA CYS A 174 -17.46 -11.56 -10.99
C CYS A 174 -17.58 -11.69 -9.46
N LEU A 175 -16.95 -10.79 -8.70
CA LEU A 175 -17.01 -10.80 -7.24
C LEU A 175 -18.43 -10.57 -6.72
N ILE A 176 -19.17 -9.60 -7.28
CA ILE A 176 -20.55 -9.30 -6.89
C ILE A 176 -21.47 -10.48 -7.20
N ASN A 177 -21.33 -11.10 -8.39
CA ASN A 177 -22.11 -12.28 -8.75
C ASN A 177 -21.82 -13.46 -7.80
N ASN A 178 -20.56 -13.69 -7.45
CA ASN A 178 -20.18 -14.77 -6.52
C ASN A 178 -20.70 -14.52 -5.08
N LEU A 179 -20.62 -13.28 -4.59
CA LEU A 179 -21.18 -12.90 -3.29
C LEU A 179 -22.71 -13.05 -3.26
N THR A 180 -23.37 -12.65 -4.35
CA THR A 180 -24.83 -12.81 -4.49
C THR A 180 -25.22 -14.29 -4.49
N HIS A 181 -24.47 -15.15 -5.20
CA HIS A 181 -24.67 -16.59 -5.17
C HIS A 181 -24.40 -17.21 -3.80
N SER A 182 -23.39 -16.72 -3.08
CA SER A 182 -23.05 -17.18 -1.73
C SER A 182 -24.12 -16.79 -0.71
N CYS A 183 -24.62 -15.56 -0.76
CA CYS A 183 -25.72 -15.10 0.09
C CYS A 183 -27.00 -15.90 -0.17
N LYS A 184 -27.31 -16.17 -1.45
CA LYS A 184 -28.47 -16.98 -1.85
C LYS A 184 -28.34 -18.46 -1.45
N ARG A 185 -27.10 -19.01 -1.42
CA ARG A 185 -26.83 -20.35 -0.87
C ARG A 185 -26.99 -20.40 0.65
N GLN A 186 -26.49 -19.38 1.36
CA GLN A 186 -26.57 -19.31 2.82
C GLN A 186 -28.04 -19.28 3.28
N VAL A 187 -28.84 -18.37 2.73
CA VAL A 187 -30.27 -18.26 3.06
C VAL A 187 -31.04 -19.55 2.74
N ARG A 188 -30.70 -20.23 1.63
CA ARG A 188 -31.34 -21.51 1.26
C ARG A 188 -30.95 -22.65 2.20
N ASN A 189 -29.72 -22.69 2.69
CA ASN A 189 -29.26 -23.69 3.66
C ASN A 189 -29.90 -23.46 5.04
N ASP A 190 -30.06 -22.20 5.46
CA ASP A 190 -30.75 -21.86 6.71
C ASP A 190 -32.23 -22.26 6.66
N HIS A 191 -32.93 -22.06 5.53
CA HIS A 191 -34.30 -22.52 5.36
C HIS A 191 -34.44 -24.04 5.51
N HIS A 192 -33.52 -24.83 4.92
CA HIS A 192 -33.53 -26.28 5.09
C HIS A 192 -33.30 -26.72 6.53
N GLN A 193 -32.40 -26.05 7.25
CA GLN A 193 -32.12 -26.32 8.66
C GLN A 193 -33.31 -25.99 9.57
N ILE A 194 -34.06 -24.93 9.28
CA ILE A 194 -35.29 -24.58 10.03
C ILE A 194 -36.37 -25.67 9.84
N HIS A 195 -36.55 -26.18 8.62
CA HIS A 195 -37.49 -27.28 8.37
C HIS A 195 -37.06 -28.59 9.04
N LEU A 196 -35.76 -28.90 9.06
CA LEU A 196 -35.24 -30.10 9.74
C LEU A 196 -35.40 -30.01 11.26
N LYS A 197 -35.13 -28.85 11.87
CA LYS A 197 -35.37 -28.62 13.30
C LYS A 197 -36.86 -28.65 13.67
N ALA A 198 -37.75 -28.22 12.78
CA ALA A 198 -39.20 -28.35 12.98
C ALA A 198 -39.67 -29.81 12.94
N LEU A 199 -39.02 -30.65 12.12
CA LEU A 199 -39.28 -32.10 12.07
C LEU A 199 -38.70 -32.85 13.27
N GLU A 200 -37.51 -32.49 13.75
CA GLU A 200 -36.95 -33.04 14.99
C GLU A 200 -37.74 -32.61 16.24
N GLY A 201 -38.34 -31.41 16.24
CA GLY A 201 -39.29 -30.98 17.28
C GLY A 201 -40.60 -31.77 17.29
N PHE A 202 -40.97 -32.39 16.17
CA PHE A 202 -42.16 -33.24 16.04
C PHE A 202 -41.87 -34.73 16.36
N PHE A 203 -40.61 -35.16 16.29
CA PHE A 203 -40.16 -36.50 16.67
C PHE A 203 -39.15 -36.42 17.82
N PRO A 204 -39.60 -36.46 19.10
CA PRO A 204 -38.69 -36.36 20.23
C PRO A 204 -37.75 -37.57 20.27
N ASN A 205 -36.48 -37.36 19.90
CA ASN A 205 -35.42 -38.35 19.95
C ASN A 205 -34.92 -38.48 21.40
N LYS A 206 -35.31 -39.60 22.02
CA LYS A 206 -34.91 -40.01 23.37
C LYS A 206 -33.48 -40.56 23.31
N LYS A 207 -32.47 -39.71 23.56
CA LYS A 207 -31.14 -40.04 24.12
C LYS A 207 -30.20 -38.84 23.97
N ARG A 208 -29.93 -38.11 25.06
CA ARG A 208 -28.70 -37.34 25.28
C ARG A 208 -28.62 -36.85 26.74
N ASP A 209 -28.61 -37.79 27.66
CA ASP A 209 -28.31 -37.57 29.08
C ASP A 209 -27.11 -38.45 29.47
N GLU A 210 -25.98 -38.30 28.77
CA GLU A 210 -24.72 -38.90 29.21
C GLU A 210 -23.59 -38.12 28.52
N GLU A 211 -22.59 -37.73 29.31
CA GLU A 211 -21.31 -37.16 28.89
C GLU A 211 -21.21 -35.61 28.83
N TYR A 212 -21.15 -34.98 30.01
CA TYR A 212 -20.36 -33.76 30.24
C TYR A 212 -19.70 -33.85 31.61
N GLY A 213 -18.50 -34.42 31.63
CA GLY A 213 -17.52 -34.28 32.69
C GLY A 213 -16.15 -34.17 32.02
N GLU A 214 -15.31 -33.31 32.56
CA GLU A 214 -13.89 -33.06 32.23
C GLU A 214 -13.59 -31.78 31.41
N GLU A 215 -13.24 -30.74 32.18
CA GLU A 215 -12.29 -29.70 31.81
C GLU A 215 -10.85 -30.28 31.94
N PRO A 216 -9.85 -29.81 31.18
CA PRO A 216 -9.00 -28.76 31.76
C PRO A 216 -8.36 -27.75 30.78
N ALA A 217 -8.18 -26.54 31.31
CA ALA A 217 -7.00 -25.66 31.23
C ALA A 217 -6.20 -25.55 29.91
N PHE A 218 -6.17 -24.32 29.35
CA PHE A 218 -5.00 -23.85 28.61
C PHE A 218 -4.75 -22.34 28.80
N PHE A 219 -3.47 -22.06 29.04
CA PHE A 219 -2.80 -20.79 29.32
C PHE A 219 -3.02 -19.68 28.27
N TYR A 220 -3.00 -18.42 28.75
CA TYR A 220 -2.27 -17.30 28.15
C TYR A 220 -1.56 -16.52 29.25
#